data_AF-A0ABD0WN57-F1
#
_entry.id   AF-A0ABD0WN57-F1
#
_cell.length_a   1.000
_cell.length_b   1.000
_cell.length_c   1.000
_cell.angle_alpha   90.00
_cell.angle_beta   90.00
_cell.angle_gamma   90.00
#
_symmetry.space_group_name_H-M   'P 1'
#
loop_
_entity.id
_entity.type
_entity.pdbx_description
1 polymer ?
#
loop_
_entity_poly.entity_id
_entity_poly.type
_entity_poly.pdbx_seq_one_letter_code
_entity_poly.pdbx_strand_id
1 'polypeptide(L)'
;MENESKQIIYMVNIDKRETMRNSVVMEKEGFIRTFDTLRGELNVTEICMDAHAQISALFDKGKYKDSGVQHTLDIWHGSKNLSKEIHAAGQQKGCAILRIWNKDICNHFWYCCKTADTYEEFIDIWMALLHHVTGEHTWALGECQHGP
;
A
#
# COMPACT_ATOMS: atom_id res chain seq x y z
N MET A 1 14.03 1.44 8.90
CA MET A 1 15.35 1.81 8.37
C MET A 1 15.20 3.21 7.81
N GLU A 2 15.96 4.18 8.30
CA GLU A 2 15.95 5.54 7.73
C GLU A 2 16.48 5.47 6.29
N ASN A 3 15.81 6.13 5.35
CA ASN A 3 16.00 5.87 3.92
C ASN A 3 17.37 6.34 3.41
N GLU A 4 17.92 7.40 3.96
CA GLU A 4 19.21 7.96 3.47
C GLU A 4 20.40 7.24 4.13
N SER A 5 20.42 7.22 5.46
CA SER A 5 21.49 6.64 6.28
C SER A 5 21.47 5.12 6.34
N LYS A 6 20.35 4.49 5.96
CA LYS A 6 20.09 3.06 6.11
C LYS A 6 20.20 2.56 7.56
N GLN A 7 20.07 3.45 8.54
CA GLN A 7 20.16 3.11 9.96
C GLN A 7 18.85 2.52 10.48
N ILE A 8 18.96 1.63 11.46
CA ILE A 8 17.82 1.13 12.24
C ILE A 8 17.61 2.10 13.40
N ILE A 9 16.46 2.78 13.41
CA ILE A 9 16.11 3.77 14.42
C ILE A 9 15.74 3.09 15.74
N TYR A 10 15.02 1.96 15.65
CA TYR A 10 14.55 1.23 16.82
C TYR A 10 14.37 -0.25 16.48
N MET A 11 14.65 -1.10 17.46
CA MET A 11 14.46 -2.55 17.37
C MET A 11 13.88 -3.06 18.69
N VAL A 12 12.78 -3.80 18.59
CA VAL A 12 12.19 -4.52 19.73
C VAL A 12 12.27 -6.02 19.47
N ASN A 13 12.69 -6.76 20.48
CA ASN A 13 12.62 -8.23 20.49
C ASN A 13 11.40 -8.65 21.32
N ILE A 14 10.55 -9.50 20.75
CA ILE A 14 9.42 -10.09 21.46
C ILE A 14 9.51 -11.60 21.40
N ASP A 15 9.35 -12.24 22.56
CA ASP A 15 9.23 -13.68 22.62
C ASP A 15 7.77 -14.12 22.51
N LYS A 16 7.49 -15.12 21.67
CA LYS A 16 6.13 -15.69 21.51
C LYS A 16 5.50 -16.17 22.82
N ARG A 17 6.30 -16.47 23.86
CA ARG A 17 5.81 -16.83 25.20
C ARG A 17 5.08 -15.67 25.88
N GLU A 18 5.42 -14.44 25.53
CA GLU A 18 4.75 -13.22 26.03
C GLU A 18 3.36 -13.03 25.38
N THR A 19 3.11 -13.64 24.23
CA THR A 19 1.92 -13.39 23.39
C THR A 19 1.08 -14.64 23.16
N MET A 20 0.95 -15.47 24.20
CA MET A 20 0.16 -16.71 24.15
C MET A 20 0.57 -17.68 23.00
N ARG A 21 1.82 -17.59 22.55
CA ARG A 21 2.37 -18.32 21.40
C ARG A 21 1.61 -18.06 20.09
N ASN A 22 0.97 -16.89 19.95
CA ASN A 22 0.28 -16.47 18.75
C ASN A 22 1.07 -15.36 18.03
N SER A 23 1.48 -15.62 16.78
CA SER A 23 2.30 -14.69 16.00
C SER A 23 1.56 -13.39 15.66
N VAL A 24 0.25 -13.45 15.42
CA VAL A 24 -0.56 -12.27 15.10
C VAL A 24 -0.65 -11.33 16.31
N VAL A 25 -0.79 -11.90 17.51
CA VAL A 25 -0.73 -11.14 18.77
C VAL A 25 0.68 -10.58 19.00
N MET A 26 1.71 -11.36 18.66
CA MET A 26 3.11 -10.95 18.75
C MET A 26 3.44 -9.74 17.88
N GLU A 27 2.99 -9.74 16.63
CA GLU A 27 3.19 -8.63 15.69
C GLU A 27 2.50 -7.36 16.18
N LYS A 28 1.24 -7.48 16.64
CA LYS A 28 0.49 -6.36 17.22
C LYS A 28 1.19 -5.77 18.45
N GLU A 29 1.68 -6.62 19.35
CA GLU A 29 2.42 -6.19 20.54
C GLU A 29 3.75 -5.52 20.16
N GLY A 30 4.47 -6.08 19.19
CA GLY A 30 5.72 -5.51 18.65
C GLY A 30 5.51 -4.12 18.08
N PHE A 31 4.43 -3.96 17.33
CA PHE A 31 4.01 -2.68 16.81
C PHE A 31 3.69 -1.68 17.93
N ILE A 32 2.86 -2.07 18.91
CA ILE A 32 2.46 -1.19 20.02
C ILE A 32 3.68 -0.70 20.80
N ARG A 33 4.59 -1.61 21.18
CA ARG A 33 5.81 -1.24 21.93
C ARG A 33 6.71 -0.30 21.13
N THR A 34 6.86 -0.55 19.83
CA THR A 34 7.65 0.29 18.94
C THR A 34 7.02 1.68 18.78
N PHE A 35 5.74 1.73 18.45
CA PHE A 35 5.04 2.97 18.17
C PHE A 35 4.92 3.88 19.40
N ASP A 36 4.60 3.31 20.56
CA ASP A 36 4.54 4.07 21.82
C ASP A 36 5.91 4.68 22.19
N THR A 37 6.99 3.93 22.00
CA THR A 37 8.36 4.39 22.29
C THR A 37 8.76 5.50 21.32
N LEU A 38 8.62 5.26 20.01
CA LEU A 38 9.00 6.23 18.99
C LEU A 38 8.23 7.54 19.11
N ARG A 39 6.95 7.50 19.49
CA ARG A 39 6.16 8.72 19.74
C ARG A 39 6.62 9.55 20.94
N GLY A 40 7.32 8.95 21.89
CA GLY A 40 7.92 9.67 23.02
C GLY A 40 9.17 10.45 22.61
N GLU A 41 9.84 10.02 21.54
CA GLU A 41 11.15 10.55 21.12
C GLU A 41 11.08 11.34 19.80
N LEU A 42 10.10 11.03 18.94
CA LEU A 42 9.93 11.58 17.60
C LEU A 42 8.52 12.12 17.39
N ASN A 43 8.42 13.18 16.59
CA ASN A 43 7.14 13.62 16.05
C ASN A 43 6.73 12.71 14.87
N VAL A 44 6.11 11.57 15.19
CA VAL A 44 5.63 10.63 14.18
C VAL A 44 4.35 11.17 13.54
N THR A 45 4.42 11.59 12.28
CA THR A 45 3.27 12.13 11.53
C THR A 45 2.55 11.09 10.68
N GLU A 46 3.29 10.09 10.20
CA GLU A 46 2.78 9.03 9.34
C GLU A 46 3.50 7.72 9.65
N ILE A 47 2.78 6.61 9.48
CA ILE A 47 3.34 5.26 9.44
C ILE A 47 2.86 4.53 8.20
N CYS A 48 3.76 3.83 7.52
CA CYS A 48 3.46 3.00 6.37
C CYS A 48 3.67 1.52 6.75
N MET A 49 2.62 0.71 6.58
CA MET A 49 2.54 -0.66 7.08
C MET A 49 1.93 -1.60 6.04
N ASP A 50 2.14 -2.90 6.20
CA ASP A 50 1.36 -3.91 5.47
C ASP A 50 -0.12 -3.84 5.85
N ALA A 51 -0.99 -4.39 4.99
CA ALA A 51 -2.44 -4.47 5.21
C ALA A 51 -2.83 -5.48 6.32
N HIS A 52 -2.30 -5.31 7.53
CA HIS A 52 -2.52 -6.16 8.67
C HIS A 52 -3.71 -5.65 9.51
N ALA A 53 -4.85 -6.33 9.41
CA ALA A 53 -6.13 -5.89 9.95
C ALA A 53 -6.12 -5.53 11.45
N GLN A 54 -5.31 -6.22 12.28
CA GLN A 54 -5.25 -5.88 13.71
C GLN A 54 -4.51 -4.58 13.99
N ILE A 55 -3.56 -4.19 13.13
CA ILE A 55 -2.85 -2.92 13.26
C ILE A 55 -3.71 -1.80 12.68
N SER A 56 -4.36 -2.00 11.53
CA SER A 56 -5.36 -1.05 11.01
C SER A 56 -6.42 -0.73 12.06
N ALA A 57 -6.95 -1.75 12.75
CA ALA A 57 -7.92 -1.56 13.81
C ALA A 57 -7.42 -0.72 15.01
N LEU A 58 -6.10 -0.62 15.24
CA LEU A 58 -5.55 0.28 16.26
C LEU A 58 -5.73 1.75 15.88
N PHE A 59 -5.66 2.08 14.59
CA PHE A 59 -5.82 3.43 14.06
C PHE A 59 -7.27 3.75 13.71
N ASP A 60 -8.03 2.82 13.14
CA ASP A 60 -9.39 3.13 12.70
C ASP A 60 -10.37 3.31 13.87
N LYS A 61 -10.20 2.50 14.92
CA LYS A 61 -11.16 2.40 16.04
C LYS A 61 -10.52 2.11 17.39
N GLY A 62 -9.20 2.05 17.46
CA GLY A 62 -8.47 1.55 18.61
C GLY A 62 -7.66 2.61 19.33
N LYS A 63 -6.56 2.16 19.94
CA LYS A 63 -5.67 2.95 20.82
C LYS A 63 -5.14 4.23 20.17
N TYR A 64 -4.97 4.26 18.86
CA TYR A 64 -4.31 5.35 18.12
C TYR A 64 -5.27 6.15 17.24
N LYS A 65 -6.58 5.96 17.40
CA LYS A 65 -7.60 6.67 16.61
C LYS A 65 -7.46 8.18 16.65
N ASP A 66 -7.27 8.72 17.85
CA ASP A 66 -7.17 10.17 18.07
C ASP A 66 -5.70 10.63 18.13
N SER A 67 -4.77 9.83 17.60
CA SER A 67 -3.34 10.11 17.68
C SER A 67 -2.85 11.22 16.75
N GLY A 68 -3.64 11.56 15.73
CA GLY A 68 -3.27 12.48 14.66
C GLY A 68 -2.26 11.91 13.65
N VAL A 69 -1.83 10.66 13.83
CA VAL A 69 -0.86 9.98 12.96
C VAL A 69 -1.60 9.35 11.78
N GLN A 70 -1.14 9.63 10.57
CA GLN A 70 -1.67 8.98 9.37
C GLN A 70 -1.17 7.53 9.29
N HIS A 71 -2.09 6.60 9.03
CA HIS A 71 -1.77 5.19 8.78
C HIS A 71 -1.96 4.90 7.30
N THR A 72 -0.86 4.69 6.59
CA THR A 72 -0.82 4.38 5.17
C THR A 72 -0.36 2.96 4.92
N LEU A 73 -0.65 2.46 3.72
CA LEU A 73 -0.35 1.10 3.32
C LEU A 73 0.86 1.05 2.39
N ASP A 74 1.66 0.00 2.52
CA ASP A 74 2.77 -0.25 1.60
C ASP A 74 2.25 -0.56 0.18
N ILE A 75 2.48 0.40 -0.73
CA ILE A 75 2.11 0.32 -2.14
C ILE A 75 2.80 -0.86 -2.83
N TRP A 76 4.00 -1.27 -2.39
CA TRP A 76 4.68 -2.44 -2.95
C TRP A 76 3.85 -3.71 -2.77
N HIS A 77 3.27 -3.90 -1.58
CA HIS A 77 2.35 -5.00 -1.33
C HIS A 77 1.09 -4.90 -2.18
N GLY A 78 0.54 -3.69 -2.35
CA GLY A 78 -0.58 -3.42 -3.25
C GLY A 78 -0.31 -3.84 -4.70
N SER A 79 0.79 -3.35 -5.28
CA SER A 79 1.22 -3.66 -6.64
C SER A 79 1.52 -5.16 -6.83
N LYS A 80 2.15 -5.79 -5.84
CA LYS A 80 2.43 -7.23 -5.85
C LYS A 80 1.13 -8.05 -5.86
N ASN A 81 0.13 -7.66 -5.08
CA ASN A 81 -1.16 -8.34 -5.08
C ASN A 81 -1.90 -8.13 -6.41
N LEU A 82 -1.93 -6.91 -6.93
CA LEU A 82 -2.47 -6.61 -8.25
C LEU A 82 -1.85 -7.50 -9.35
N SER A 83 -0.53 -7.64 -9.35
CA SER A 83 0.17 -8.49 -10.33
C SER A 83 -0.28 -9.96 -10.28
N LYS A 84 -0.56 -10.49 -9.08
CA LYS A 84 -1.10 -11.85 -8.90
C LYS A 84 -2.51 -11.97 -9.46
N GLU A 85 -3.38 -10.99 -9.17
CA GLU A 85 -4.76 -10.98 -9.68
C GLU A 85 -4.78 -10.91 -11.21
N ILE A 86 -3.95 -10.06 -11.83
CA ILE A 86 -3.82 -9.99 -13.29
C ILE A 86 -3.29 -11.31 -13.85
N HIS A 87 -2.32 -11.93 -13.19
CA HIS A 87 -1.80 -13.22 -13.61
C HIS A 87 -2.90 -14.30 -13.58
N ALA A 88 -3.68 -14.36 -12.50
CA ALA A 88 -4.80 -15.28 -12.37
C ALA A 88 -5.88 -15.03 -13.43
N ALA A 89 -6.24 -13.77 -13.68
CA ALA A 89 -7.17 -13.40 -14.76
C ALA A 89 -6.64 -13.83 -16.14
N GLY A 90 -5.34 -13.67 -16.38
CA GLY A 90 -4.71 -14.07 -17.63
C GLY A 90 -4.57 -15.58 -17.87
N GLN A 91 -4.91 -16.42 -16.89
CA GLN A 91 -5.05 -17.87 -17.06
C GLN A 91 -6.42 -18.27 -17.60
N GLN A 92 -7.41 -17.38 -17.57
CA GLN A 92 -8.73 -17.65 -18.11
C GLN A 92 -8.71 -17.72 -19.65
N LYS A 93 -9.55 -18.58 -20.23
CA LYS A 93 -9.63 -18.78 -21.69
C LYS A 93 -9.93 -17.44 -22.38
N GLY A 94 -9.11 -17.07 -23.36
CA GLY A 94 -9.23 -15.80 -24.09
C GLY A 94 -8.54 -14.60 -23.44
N CYS A 95 -8.02 -14.72 -22.21
CA CYS A 95 -7.46 -13.59 -21.45
C CYS A 95 -5.91 -13.56 -21.41
N ALA A 96 -5.23 -14.40 -22.19
CA ALA A 96 -3.77 -14.54 -22.13
C ALA A 96 -3.01 -13.21 -22.34
N ILE A 97 -3.60 -12.27 -23.09
CA ILE A 97 -3.09 -10.92 -23.32
C ILE A 97 -2.80 -10.16 -22.01
N LEU A 98 -3.58 -10.40 -20.94
CA LEU A 98 -3.40 -9.73 -19.63
C LEU A 98 -2.02 -10.01 -19.01
N ARG A 99 -1.44 -11.19 -19.26
CA ARG A 99 -0.09 -11.52 -18.76
C ARG A 99 1.00 -10.70 -19.44
N ILE A 100 0.79 -10.30 -20.69
CA ILE A 100 1.71 -9.43 -21.44
C ILE A 100 1.68 -8.02 -20.84
N TRP A 101 0.48 -7.51 -20.55
CA TRP A 101 0.28 -6.18 -19.98
C TRP A 101 0.55 -6.08 -18.47
N ASN A 102 0.75 -7.19 -17.76
CA ASN A 102 0.84 -7.19 -16.30
C ASN A 102 1.86 -6.18 -15.75
N LYS A 103 3.06 -6.13 -16.35
CA LYS A 103 4.10 -5.19 -15.95
C LYS A 103 3.65 -3.75 -16.14
N ASP A 104 3.06 -3.43 -17.29
CA ASP A 104 2.65 -2.07 -17.63
C ASP A 104 1.48 -1.61 -16.76
N ILE A 105 0.52 -2.50 -16.48
CA ILE A 105 -0.59 -2.23 -15.56
C ILE A 105 -0.06 -1.98 -14.13
N CYS A 106 0.90 -2.78 -13.66
CA CYS A 106 1.51 -2.56 -12.35
C CYS A 106 2.29 -1.24 -12.29
N ASN A 107 3.00 -0.88 -13.36
CA ASN A 107 3.69 0.41 -13.45
C ASN A 107 2.71 1.58 -13.46
N HIS A 108 1.58 1.44 -14.18
CA HIS A 108 0.51 2.44 -14.18
C HIS A 108 -0.10 2.61 -12.79
N PHE A 109 -0.32 1.51 -12.06
CA PHE A 109 -0.78 1.57 -10.68
C PHE A 109 0.18 2.36 -9.78
N TRP A 110 1.49 2.10 -9.89
CA TRP A 110 2.51 2.90 -9.18
C TRP A 110 2.47 4.38 -9.56
N TYR A 111 2.31 4.67 -10.84
CA TYR A 111 2.17 6.04 -11.33
C TYR A 111 0.92 6.72 -10.73
N CYS A 112 -0.23 6.04 -10.69
CA CYS A 112 -1.45 6.54 -10.08
C CYS A 112 -1.24 6.86 -8.60
N CYS A 113 -0.69 5.92 -7.82
CA CYS A 113 -0.41 6.12 -6.39
C CYS A 113 0.59 7.25 -6.11
N LYS A 114 1.50 7.54 -7.04
CA LYS A 114 2.47 8.63 -6.92
C LYS A 114 1.90 9.98 -7.32
N THR A 115 0.93 10.00 -8.24
CA THR A 115 0.45 11.22 -8.91
C THR A 115 -0.81 11.78 -8.28
N ALA A 116 -1.69 10.92 -7.79
CA ALA A 116 -2.94 11.34 -7.18
C ALA A 116 -2.74 11.80 -5.73
N ASP A 117 -3.31 12.96 -5.40
CA ASP A 117 -3.37 13.47 -4.02
C ASP A 117 -4.66 13.04 -3.32
N THR A 118 -5.68 12.65 -4.10
CA THR A 118 -6.99 12.21 -3.61
C THR A 118 -7.39 10.84 -4.15
N TYR A 119 -8.35 10.20 -3.49
CA TYR A 119 -8.90 8.93 -3.97
C TYR A 119 -9.63 9.11 -5.31
N GLU A 120 -10.34 10.22 -5.48
CA GLU A 120 -11.06 10.57 -6.70
C GLU A 120 -10.09 10.70 -7.89
N GLU A 121 -9.01 11.47 -7.72
CA GLU A 121 -7.94 11.58 -8.72
C GLU A 121 -7.29 10.23 -9.02
N PHE A 122 -7.05 9.42 -7.99
CA PHE A 122 -6.50 8.07 -8.16
C PHE A 122 -7.40 7.24 -9.06
N ILE A 123 -8.71 7.24 -8.81
CA ILE A 123 -9.67 6.49 -9.63
C ILE A 123 -9.72 7.02 -11.06
N ASP A 124 -9.70 8.34 -11.25
CA ASP A 124 -9.72 8.94 -12.59
C ASP A 124 -8.51 8.52 -13.43
N ILE A 125 -7.30 8.64 -12.88
CA ILE A 125 -6.06 8.25 -13.57
C ILE A 125 -5.98 6.72 -13.73
N TRP A 126 -6.43 5.96 -12.73
CA TRP A 126 -6.44 4.49 -12.78
C TRP A 126 -7.37 3.97 -13.88
N MET A 127 -8.58 4.52 -13.98
CA MET A 127 -9.58 4.12 -14.97
C MET A 127 -9.19 4.52 -16.40
N ALA A 128 -8.39 5.57 -16.57
CA ALA A 128 -7.81 5.93 -17.87
C ALA A 128 -7.01 4.80 -18.52
N LEU A 129 -6.53 3.82 -17.75
CA LEU A 129 -5.91 2.60 -18.27
C LEU A 129 -6.81 1.90 -19.31
N LEU A 130 -8.12 1.84 -19.09
CA LEU A 130 -9.06 1.15 -19.98
C LEU A 130 -9.16 1.82 -21.34
N HIS A 131 -9.08 3.15 -21.40
CA HIS A 131 -9.02 3.90 -22.65
C HIS A 131 -7.66 3.76 -23.32
N HIS A 132 -6.58 3.82 -22.52
CA HIS A 132 -5.23 3.69 -23.05
C HIS A 132 -4.99 2.34 -23.75
N VAL A 133 -5.47 1.23 -23.17
CA VAL A 133 -5.31 -0.10 -23.79
C VAL A 133 -6.12 -0.29 -25.07
N THR A 134 -7.14 0.53 -25.32
CA THR A 134 -7.90 0.54 -26.58
C THR A 134 -7.39 1.57 -27.58
N GLY A 135 -6.32 2.30 -27.26
CA GLY A 135 -5.78 3.38 -28.08
C GLY A 135 -6.63 4.65 -28.06
N GLU A 136 -7.56 4.77 -27.11
CA GLU A 136 -8.33 5.99 -26.87
C GLU A 136 -7.57 6.87 -25.88
N HIS A 137 -7.04 7.99 -26.37
CA HIS A 137 -6.26 8.93 -25.54
C HIS A 137 -7.05 10.14 -25.05
N THR A 138 -8.30 10.28 -25.52
CA THR A 138 -9.23 11.37 -25.17
C THR A 138 -10.64 10.80 -25.05
N TRP A 139 -11.35 11.15 -23.99
CA TRP A 139 -12.74 10.74 -23.73
C TRP A 139 -13.54 11.91 -23.15
N ALA A 140 -14.85 11.75 -23.00
CA ALA A 140 -15.77 12.83 -22.63
C ALA A 140 -15.43 13.53 -21.30
N LEU A 141 -14.65 12.88 -20.43
CA LEU A 141 -14.31 13.34 -19.09
C LEU A 141 -12.80 13.52 -18.86
N GLY A 142 -11.96 13.34 -19.87
CA GLY A 142 -10.50 13.46 -19.67
C GLY A 142 -9.62 13.02 -20.85
N GLU A 143 -8.32 13.06 -20.61
CA GLU A 143 -7.28 12.64 -21.55
C GLU A 143 -6.12 11.96 -20.79
N CYS A 144 -5.29 11.20 -21.50
CA CYS A 144 -4.09 10.60 -20.90
C CYS A 144 -3.10 11.70 -20.46
N GLN A 145 -2.64 11.64 -19.20
CA GLN A 145 -1.70 12.63 -18.64
C GLN A 145 -0.21 12.31 -18.88
N HIS A 146 0.10 11.45 -19.84
CA HIS A 146 1.47 11.11 -20.23
C HIS A 146 1.78 11.63 -21.64
N GLY A 147 3.05 11.97 -21.87
CA GLY A 147 3.54 12.36 -23.19
C GLY A 147 3.67 11.17 -24.14
N PRO A 148 3.85 11.41 -25.45
CA PRO A 148 3.98 10.35 -26.46
C PRO A 148 5.13 9.37 -26.21
#